data_AF-A0A414RM87-F1
#
_entry.id   AF-A0A414RM87-F1
#
_cell.length_a   1.000
_cell.length_b   1.000
_cell.length_c   1.000
_cell.angle_alpha   90.00
_cell.angle_beta   90.00
_cell.angle_gamma   90.00
#
_symmetry.space_group_name_H-M   'P 1'
#
loop_
_entity.id
_entity.type
_entity.pdbx_description
1 polymer ?
#
loop_
_entity_poly.entity_id
_entity_poly.type
_entity_poly.pdbx_seq_one_letter_code
_entity_poly.pdbx_strand_id
1 'polypeptide(L)' 'FAIPGLDDEFRVIVSPWILTVLVTDRLARYYETVTKHNLKYRRYYHQFDY' A
#
# COMPACT_ATOMS: atom_id res chain seq x y z
N PHE A 1 -10.21 -16.30 0.17
CA PHE A 1 -10.09 -15.45 1.36
C PHE A 1 -11.47 -14.93 1.72
N ALA A 2 -12.15 -15.56 2.69
CA ALA A 2 -13.44 -15.08 3.17
C ALA A 2 -13.18 -14.00 4.23
N ILE A 3 -13.74 -12.81 4.04
CA ILE A 3 -13.82 -11.79 5.10
C ILE A 3 -15.02 -12.18 5.95
N PRO A 4 -14.83 -12.64 7.20
CA PRO A 4 -15.94 -13.07 8.04
C PRO A 4 -16.94 -11.93 8.22
N GLY A 5 -18.23 -12.19 7.97
CA GLY A 5 -19.30 -11.19 8.08
C GLY A 5 -19.44 -10.23 6.90
N LEU A 6 -18.73 -10.43 5.79
CA LEU A 6 -18.92 -9.66 4.55
C LEU A 6 -19.74 -10.48 3.54
N ASP A 7 -20.87 -9.92 3.10
CA ASP A 7 -21.67 -10.52 2.03
C ASP A 7 -20.89 -10.60 0.72
N ASP A 8 -21.14 -11.68 -0.02
CA ASP A 8 -20.39 -12.04 -1.21
C ASP A 8 -20.49 -10.97 -2.32
N GLU A 9 -21.63 -10.25 -2.39
CA GLU A 9 -21.85 -9.17 -3.34
C GLU A 9 -20.89 -7.98 -3.17
N PHE A 10 -20.42 -7.72 -1.95
CA PHE A 10 -19.50 -6.61 -1.66
C PHE A 10 -18.03 -6.98 -1.81
N ARG A 11 -17.68 -8.26 -2.00
CA ARG A 11 -16.28 -8.70 -2.05
C ARG A 11 -15.48 -8.02 -3.15
N VAL A 12 -16.08 -7.83 -4.32
CA VAL A 12 -15.41 -7.16 -5.45
C VAL A 12 -15.12 -5.71 -5.10
N ILE A 13 -16.06 -5.02 -4.44
CA ILE A 13 -15.92 -3.62 -4.02
C ILE A 13 -14.80 -3.46 -2.98
N VAL A 14 -14.67 -4.41 -2.04
CA VAL A 14 -13.65 -4.35 -0.97
C VAL A 14 -12.29 -4.89 -1.42
N SER A 15 -12.23 -5.66 -2.51
CA SER A 15 -10.98 -6.27 -3.01
C SER A 15 -9.81 -5.28 -3.21
N PRO A 16 -10.01 -4.03 -3.69
CA PRO A 16 -8.92 -3.07 -3.82
C PRO A 16 -8.37 -2.61 -2.47
N TRP A 17 -9.17 -2.62 -1.41
CA TRP A 17 -8.71 -2.26 -0.06
C TRP A 17 -7.80 -3.33 0.51
N ILE A 18 -8.15 -4.61 0.29
CA ILE A 18 -7.27 -5.73 0.65
C ILE A 18 -5.93 -5.59 -0.07
N LEU A 19 -5.97 -5.32 -1.38
CA LEU A 19 -4.77 -5.11 -2.18
C LEU A 19 -3.93 -3.93 -1.67
N THR A 20 -4.59 -2.83 -1.32
CA THR A 20 -3.95 -1.63 -0.77
C THR A 20 -3.17 -1.98 0.50
N VAL A 21 -3.79 -2.61 1.49
CA VAL A 21 -3.10 -2.99 2.74
C VAL A 21 -1.92 -3.94 2.49
N LEU A 22 -2.06 -4.87 1.55
CA LEU A 22 -0.97 -5.80 1.22
C LEU A 22 0.22 -5.09 0.54
N VAL A 23 -0.07 -4.19 -0.41
CA VAL A 23 0.96 -3.60 -1.28
C VAL A 23 1.52 -2.30 -0.70
N THR A 24 0.66 -1.38 -0.30
CA THR A 24 1.09 -0.03 0.11
C THR A 24 1.57 0.02 1.56
N ASP A 25 1.18 -0.93 2.40
CA ASP A 25 1.72 -1.09 3.76
C ASP A 25 2.78 -2.19 3.80
N ARG A 26 2.36 -3.47 3.77
CA ARG A 26 3.27 -4.59 4.05
C ARG A 26 4.43 -4.69 3.06
N LEU A 27 4.13 -4.80 1.76
CA LEU A 27 5.15 -4.97 0.74
C LEU A 27 6.11 -3.78 0.67
N ALA A 28 5.57 -2.55 0.74
CA ALA A 28 6.37 -1.33 0.74
C ALA A 28 7.41 -1.29 1.89
N ARG A 29 7.03 -1.73 3.10
CA ARG A 29 7.93 -1.80 4.26
C ARG A 29 9.05 -2.82 4.10
N TYR A 30 8.74 -3.99 3.53
CA TYR A 30 9.77 -4.98 3.22
C TYR A 30 10.73 -4.45 2.15
N TYR A 31 10.20 -3.78 1.13
CA TYR A 31 11.01 -3.19 0.06
C TYR A 31 11.95 -2.11 0.60
N GLU A 32 11.47 -1.21 1.47
CA GLU A 32 12.28 -0.23 2.20
C GLU A 32 13.41 -0.90 3.00
N THR A 33 13.08 -2.00 3.71
CA THR A 33 14.04 -2.73 4.55
C THR A 33 15.16 -3.38 3.73
N VAL A 34 14.85 -3.90 2.54
CA VAL A 34 15.82 -4.59 1.67
C VAL A 34 16.66 -3.57 0.89
N THR A 35 16.03 -2.55 0.31
CA THR A 35 16.73 -1.54 -0.50
C THR A 35 17.50 -0.52 0.33
N LYS A 36 17.22 -0.45 1.64
CA LYS A 36 17.75 0.59 2.55
C LYS A 36 17.40 2.01 2.10
N HIS A 37 16.31 2.16 1.34
CA HIS A 37 15.85 3.43 0.84
C HIS A 37 14.55 3.85 1.52
N ASN A 38 14.59 4.95 2.25
CA ASN A 38 13.48 5.45 3.06
C ASN A 38 12.29 5.88 2.16
N LEU A 39 11.09 5.39 2.46
CA LEU A 39 9.86 5.68 1.70
C LEU A 39 9.42 7.15 1.76
N LYS A 40 9.93 7.94 2.69
CA LYS A 40 9.72 9.39 2.80
C LYS A 40 10.77 10.19 2.04
N TYR A 41 11.89 9.59 1.64
CA TYR A 41 12.92 10.31 0.91
C TYR A 41 12.39 10.79 -0.45
N ARG A 42 12.62 12.05 -0.78
CA ARG A 42 12.31 12.64 -2.08
C ARG A 42 13.50 13.46 -2.54
N ARG A 43 13.98 13.21 -3.76
CA ARG A 43 15.06 14.01 -4.37
C ARG A 43 14.55 15.32 -5.00
N TYR A 44 13.32 15.29 -5.52
CA TYR A 44 12.73 16.41 -6.24
C TYR A 44 11.32 16.77 -5.73
N TYR A 45 10.47 15.76 -5.45
CA TYR A 45 9.09 15.98 -4.99
C TYR A 45 9.02 16.86 -3.72
N HIS A 46 8.41 18.05 -3.82
CA HIS A 46 8.32 19.09 -2.77
C HIS A 46 9.67 19.58 -2.23
N GLN A 47 10.72 19.59 -3.04
CA GLN A 47 12.06 20.07 -2.65
C GLN A 47 12.46 21.40 -3.28
N PHE A 48 11.77 21.83 -4.33
CA PHE A 48 12.04 23.07 -5.07
C PHE A 48 10.71 23.74 -5.45
N ASP A 49 10.78 25.01 -5.84
CA ASP A 49 9.63 25.76 -6.34
C ASP A 49 9.36 25.39 -7.81
N TYR A 50 8.39 24.49 -8.02
CA TYR A 50 7.88 24.04 -9.32
C TYR A 50 6.43 23.54 -9.19
#